data_AF-A0A4S5D5M5-F1
#
_entry.id   AF-A0A4S5D5M5-F1
#
_cell.length_a   1.000
_cell.length_b   1.000
_cell.length_c   1.000
_cell.angle_alpha   90.00
_cell.angle_beta   90.00
_cell.angle_gamma   90.00
#
_symmetry.space_group_name_H-M   'P 1'
#
loop_
_entity.id
_entity.type
_entity.pdbx_description
1 polymer ?
#
loop_
_entity_poly.entity_id
_entity_poly.type
_entity_poly.pdbx_seq_one_letter_code
_entity_poly.pdbx_strand_id
1 'polypeptide(L)'
;MTTTFDEATTAAIAAFAQLDFHTAVQAMRAEADYDREIDQWISRYIDEHGGGADDAEYDALHAQAQATPEFAQFVDAARREILEYFDVTDDQLDWMVLLRNDDSDELWAEVNRQRTALGTGEVRGDL
;
A
#
# COMPACT_ATOMS: atom_id res chain seq x y z
N MET A 1 27.01 -1.35 0.62
CA MET A 1 26.43 -1.02 1.95
C MET A 1 25.32 -2.02 2.19
N THR A 2 25.17 -2.56 3.39
CA THR A 2 24.00 -3.38 3.74
C THR A 2 22.90 -2.40 4.14
N THR A 3 21.94 -2.14 3.25
CA THR A 3 20.75 -1.36 3.60
C THR A 3 20.04 -2.09 4.72
N THR A 4 19.78 -1.38 5.83
CA THR A 4 19.11 -1.95 7.00
C THR A 4 17.71 -1.37 7.03
N PHE A 5 16.72 -2.19 6.71
CA PHE A 5 15.32 -1.86 6.89
C PHE A 5 14.97 -1.88 8.38
N ASP A 6 13.94 -1.14 8.79
CA ASP A 6 13.42 -1.26 10.14
C ASP A 6 12.78 -2.65 10.38
N GLU A 7 12.42 -2.92 11.64
CA GLU A 7 11.89 -4.22 12.05
C GLU A 7 10.55 -4.56 11.37
N ALA A 8 9.66 -3.58 11.21
CA ALA A 8 8.34 -3.79 10.60
C ALA A 8 8.49 -4.08 9.11
N THR A 9 9.30 -3.30 8.40
CA THR A 9 9.62 -3.48 6.99
C THR A 9 10.30 -4.83 6.78
N THR A 10 11.25 -5.21 7.64
CA THR A 10 11.90 -6.54 7.58
C THR A 10 10.89 -7.68 7.76
N ALA A 11 9.95 -7.55 8.69
CA ALA A 11 8.90 -8.54 8.91
C ALA A 11 7.94 -8.64 7.72
N ALA A 12 7.54 -7.51 7.13
CA ALA A 12 6.69 -7.46 5.95
C ALA A 12 7.37 -8.08 4.73
N ILE A 13 8.65 -7.80 4.49
CA ILE A 13 9.45 -8.45 3.44
C ILE A 13 9.43 -9.97 3.63
N ALA A 14 9.73 -10.46 4.83
CA ALA A 14 9.79 -11.89 5.12
C ALA A 14 8.43 -12.58 5.00
N ALA A 15 7.35 -11.92 5.42
CA ALA A 15 6.00 -12.45 5.31
C ALA A 15 5.51 -12.46 3.85
N PHE A 16 5.69 -11.36 3.13
CA PHE A 16 5.35 -11.25 1.72
C PHE A 16 6.15 -12.22 0.85
N ALA A 17 7.44 -12.43 1.14
CA ALA A 17 8.28 -13.35 0.38
C ALA A 17 7.81 -14.82 0.45
N GLN A 18 7.07 -15.19 1.48
CA GLN A 18 6.51 -16.54 1.65
C GLN A 18 5.23 -16.77 0.83
N LEU A 19 4.55 -15.71 0.39
CA LEU A 19 3.36 -15.83 -0.45
C LEU A 19 3.71 -16.49 -1.78
N ASP A 20 2.86 -17.40 -2.24
CA ASP A 20 2.95 -17.91 -3.60
C ASP A 20 2.81 -16.76 -4.61
N PHE A 21 3.30 -16.98 -5.82
CA PHE A 21 3.34 -15.93 -6.85
C PHE A 21 1.97 -15.31 -7.13
N HIS A 22 0.90 -16.11 -7.15
CA HIS A 22 -0.43 -15.58 -7.45
C HIS A 22 -0.92 -14.66 -6.34
N THR A 23 -0.86 -15.12 -5.09
CA THR A 23 -1.27 -14.33 -3.92
C THR A 23 -0.44 -13.05 -3.78
N ALA A 24 0.88 -13.13 -4.01
CA ALA A 24 1.75 -11.95 -4.02
C ALA A 24 1.30 -10.90 -5.05
N VAL A 25 1.00 -11.33 -6.29
CA VAL A 25 0.52 -10.43 -7.34
C VAL A 25 -0.85 -9.84 -7.00
N GLN A 26 -1.76 -10.61 -6.39
CA GLN A 26 -3.06 -10.07 -5.97
C GLN A 26 -2.91 -9.05 -4.84
N ALA A 27 -2.03 -9.30 -3.87
CA ALA A 27 -1.77 -8.33 -2.81
C ALA A 27 -1.21 -7.00 -3.37
N MET A 28 -0.32 -7.06 -4.36
CA MET A 28 0.20 -5.85 -5.02
C MET A 28 -0.89 -5.08 -5.77
N ARG A 29 -1.82 -5.78 -6.43
CA ARG A 29 -2.95 -5.15 -7.13
C ARG A 29 -4.00 -4.59 -6.17
N ALA A 30 -4.25 -5.30 -5.07
CA ALA A 30 -5.13 -4.85 -4.00
C ALA A 30 -4.64 -3.55 -3.39
N GLU A 31 -3.33 -3.43 -3.15
CA GLU A 31 -2.73 -2.20 -2.66
C GLU A 31 -2.83 -1.05 -3.67
N ALA A 32 -2.54 -1.30 -4.96
CA ALA A 32 -2.68 -0.27 -5.98
C ALA A 32 -4.13 0.25 -6.13
N ASP A 33 -5.12 -0.64 -6.03
CA ASP A 33 -6.53 -0.24 -6.02
C ASP A 33 -6.92 0.48 -4.72
N TYR A 34 -6.37 0.08 -3.57
CA TYR A 34 -6.59 0.72 -2.28
C TYR A 34 -6.06 2.16 -2.26
N ASP A 35 -4.82 2.36 -2.70
CA ASP A 35 -4.19 3.67 -2.83
C ASP A 35 -5.00 4.57 -3.75
N ARG A 36 -5.36 4.05 -4.94
CA ARG A 36 -6.19 4.76 -5.92
C ARG A 36 -7.56 5.17 -5.39
N GLU A 37 -8.22 4.34 -4.57
CA GLU A 37 -9.51 4.67 -3.98
C GLU A 37 -9.39 5.76 -2.90
N ILE A 38 -8.34 5.71 -2.07
CA ILE A 38 -8.03 6.75 -1.07
C ILE A 38 -7.74 8.08 -1.76
N ASP A 39 -6.85 8.08 -2.75
CA ASP A 39 -6.47 9.27 -3.50
C ASP A 39 -7.67 9.94 -4.16
N GLN A 40 -8.54 9.15 -4.79
CA GLN A 40 -9.76 9.67 -5.41
C GLN A 40 -10.73 10.26 -4.36
N TRP A 41 -10.83 9.65 -3.18
CA TRP A 41 -11.70 10.16 -2.13
C TRP A 41 -11.17 11.48 -1.57
N ILE A 42 -9.86 11.53 -1.25
CA ILE A 42 -9.23 12.74 -0.72
C ILE A 42 -9.26 13.87 -1.75
N SER A 43 -8.98 13.57 -3.03
CA SER A 43 -9.06 14.57 -4.11
C SER A 43 -10.45 15.21 -4.19
N ARG A 44 -11.51 14.39 -4.12
CA ARG A 44 -12.90 14.88 -4.09
C ARG A 44 -13.17 15.76 -2.86
N TYR A 45 -12.69 15.34 -1.69
CA TYR A 45 -12.81 16.12 -0.46
C TYR A 45 -12.13 17.50 -0.62
N ILE A 46 -10.91 17.55 -1.17
CA ILE A 46 -10.17 18.78 -1.38
C ILE A 46 -10.89 19.71 -2.37
N ASP A 47 -11.39 19.16 -3.48
CA ASP A 47 -12.16 19.92 -4.48
C ASP A 47 -13.43 20.54 -3.87
N GLU A 48 -14.16 19.78 -3.05
CA GLU A 48 -15.37 20.25 -2.36
C GLU A 48 -15.09 21.34 -1.32
N HIS A 49 -13.86 21.38 -0.78
CA HIS A 49 -13.41 22.36 0.21
C HIS A 49 -12.68 23.56 -0.40
N GLY A 50 -12.79 23.74 -1.72
CA GLY A 50 -12.34 24.94 -2.44
C GLY A 50 -11.03 24.79 -3.18
N GLY A 51 -10.38 23.63 -3.11
CA GLY A 51 -9.08 23.35 -3.71
C GLY A 51 -7.96 24.13 -3.02
N GLY A 52 -6.90 23.46 -2.56
CA GLY A 52 -5.74 24.15 -1.95
C GLY A 52 -5.12 25.14 -2.94
N ALA A 53 -4.95 26.41 -2.52
CA ALA A 53 -4.35 27.44 -3.37
C ALA A 53 -2.83 27.28 -3.51
N ASP A 54 -2.21 26.59 -2.56
CA ASP A 54 -0.80 26.18 -2.55
C ASP A 54 -0.63 24.79 -1.90
N ASP A 55 0.60 24.28 -1.95
CA ASP A 55 0.93 22.96 -1.42
C ASP A 55 0.64 22.84 0.08
N ALA A 56 0.82 23.91 0.86
CA ALA A 56 0.60 23.88 2.30
C ALA A 56 -0.90 23.81 2.66
N GLU A 57 -1.74 24.52 1.92
CA GLU A 57 -3.20 24.43 2.06
C GLU A 57 -3.72 23.08 1.55
N TYR A 58 -3.14 22.56 0.47
CA TYR A 58 -3.45 21.23 -0.04
C TYR A 58 -3.13 20.14 1.00
N ASP A 59 -1.91 20.16 1.58
CA ASP A 59 -1.50 19.24 2.63
C ASP A 59 -2.39 19.35 3.88
N ALA A 60 -2.80 20.57 4.24
CA ALA A 60 -3.71 20.79 5.36
C ALA A 60 -5.10 20.19 5.10
N LEU A 61 -5.65 20.36 3.89
CA LEU A 61 -6.92 19.76 3.50
C LEU A 61 -6.81 18.24 3.41
N HIS A 62 -5.69 17.71 2.92
CA HIS A 62 -5.40 16.28 2.89
C HIS A 62 -5.40 15.68 4.31
N ALA A 63 -4.66 16.30 5.25
CA ALA A 63 -4.63 15.87 6.65
C ALA A 63 -6.00 16.01 7.32
N GLN A 64 -6.76 17.06 7.00
CA GLN A 64 -8.12 17.25 7.49
C GLN A 64 -9.05 16.15 6.98
N ALA A 65 -8.97 15.81 5.70
CA ALA A 65 -9.75 14.74 5.07
C ALA A 65 -9.55 13.42 5.81
N GLN A 66 -8.30 13.04 6.07
CA GLN A 66 -7.93 11.82 6.78
C GLN A 66 -8.39 11.77 8.24
N ALA A 67 -8.61 12.92 8.87
CA ALA A 67 -9.07 13.00 10.25
C ALA A 67 -10.60 12.85 10.40
N THR A 68 -11.35 12.79 9.29
CA THR A 68 -12.82 12.74 9.31
C THR A 68 -13.35 11.33 9.62
N PRO A 69 -14.47 11.20 10.36
CA PRO A 69 -15.16 9.92 10.51
C PRO A 69 -15.64 9.33 9.18
N GLU A 70 -15.99 10.18 8.21
CA GLU A 70 -16.41 9.79 6.87
C GLU A 70 -15.28 9.10 6.11
N PHE A 71 -14.04 9.59 6.23
CA PHE A 71 -12.87 8.93 5.67
C PHE A 71 -12.65 7.55 6.28
N ALA A 72 -12.72 7.43 7.61
CA ALA A 72 -12.56 6.13 8.27
C ALA A 72 -13.61 5.11 7.82
N GLN A 73 -14.88 5.53 7.71
CA GLN A 73 -15.95 4.66 7.20
C GLN A 73 -15.75 4.27 5.73
N PHE A 74 -15.27 5.20 4.91
CA PHE A 74 -14.93 4.93 3.53
C PHE A 74 -13.79 3.91 3.42
N VAL A 75 -12.69 4.12 4.15
CA VAL A 75 -11.54 3.20 4.18
C VAL A 75 -11.97 1.81 4.63
N ASP A 76 -12.78 1.70 5.69
CA ASP A 76 -13.30 0.40 6.16
C ASP A 76 -14.13 -0.32 5.08
N ALA A 77 -14.95 0.41 4.32
CA ALA A 77 -15.76 -0.16 3.25
C ALA A 77 -14.89 -0.56 2.05
N ALA A 78 -14.02 0.34 1.58
CA ALA A 78 -13.10 0.12 0.47
C ALA A 78 -12.18 -1.08 0.74
N ARG A 79 -11.60 -1.18 1.95
CA ARG A 79 -10.78 -2.34 2.33
C ARG A 79 -11.57 -3.63 2.22
N ARG A 80 -12.79 -3.71 2.74
CA ARG A 80 -13.60 -4.94 2.65
C ARG A 80 -13.85 -5.36 1.21
N GLU A 81 -14.23 -4.42 0.35
CA GLU A 81 -14.49 -4.69 -1.07
C GLU A 81 -13.22 -5.17 -1.81
N ILE A 82 -12.08 -4.53 -1.53
CA ILE A 82 -10.79 -4.86 -2.13
C ILE A 82 -10.29 -6.23 -1.68
N LEU A 83 -10.32 -6.51 -0.36
CA LEU A 83 -9.91 -7.80 0.19
C LEU A 83 -10.76 -8.94 -0.40
N GLU A 84 -12.08 -8.74 -0.52
CA GLU A 84 -12.98 -9.73 -1.13
C GLU A 84 -12.71 -9.92 -2.63
N TYR A 85 -12.52 -8.83 -3.38
CA TYR A 85 -12.33 -8.90 -4.83
C TYR A 85 -11.01 -9.58 -5.23
N PHE A 86 -9.93 -9.29 -4.51
CA PHE A 86 -8.60 -9.83 -4.79
C PHE A 86 -8.30 -11.15 -4.07
N ASP A 87 -9.20 -11.60 -3.19
CA ASP A 87 -9.02 -12.81 -2.35
C ASP A 87 -7.72 -12.75 -1.52
N VAL A 88 -7.49 -11.61 -0.88
CA VAL A 88 -6.33 -11.36 -0.02
C VAL A 88 -6.76 -11.05 1.41
N THR A 89 -5.86 -11.30 2.36
CA THR A 89 -6.12 -11.01 3.78
C THR A 89 -5.73 -9.58 4.12
N ASP A 90 -6.29 -9.09 5.24
CA ASP A 90 -5.96 -7.77 5.80
C ASP A 90 -4.44 -7.60 6.01
N ASP A 91 -3.79 -8.60 6.62
CA ASP A 91 -2.34 -8.61 6.81
C ASP A 91 -1.55 -8.51 5.49
N GLN A 92 -2.01 -9.15 4.42
CA GLN A 92 -1.32 -9.15 3.12
C GLN A 92 -1.39 -7.77 2.47
N LEU A 93 -2.55 -7.10 2.59
CA LEU A 93 -2.71 -5.71 2.18
C LEU A 93 -1.83 -4.77 3.02
N ASP A 94 -1.80 -4.96 4.34
CA ASP A 94 -0.99 -4.12 5.25
C ASP A 94 0.51 -4.25 4.99
N TRP A 95 1.01 -5.46 4.74
CA TRP A 95 2.40 -5.65 4.32
C TRP A 95 2.66 -4.89 3.02
N MET A 96 1.76 -4.97 2.05
CA MET A 96 1.94 -4.27 0.78
C MET A 96 1.93 -2.75 0.93
N VAL A 97 0.99 -2.18 1.69
CA VAL A 97 0.96 -0.75 2.00
C VAL A 97 2.27 -0.33 2.65
N LEU A 98 2.80 -1.12 3.59
CA LEU A 98 4.09 -0.82 4.23
C LEU A 98 5.25 -0.83 3.23
N LEU A 99 5.35 -1.87 2.39
CA LEU A 99 6.41 -1.99 1.40
C LEU A 99 6.36 -0.87 0.35
N ARG A 100 5.16 -0.41 0.00
CA ARG A 100 4.89 0.66 -0.96
C ARG A 100 5.14 2.07 -0.45
N ASN A 101 5.16 2.26 0.88
CA ASN A 101 5.56 3.54 1.45
C ASN A 101 7.07 3.83 1.30
N ASP A 102 7.91 2.80 1.19
CA ASP A 102 9.35 2.94 0.92
C ASP A 102 9.61 2.85 -0.60
N ASP A 103 9.08 1.81 -1.26
CA ASP A 103 9.14 1.56 -2.72
C ASP A 103 10.55 1.66 -3.36
N SER A 104 11.62 1.57 -2.57
CA SER A 104 12.99 1.65 -3.08
C SER A 104 13.41 0.41 -3.88
N ASP A 105 14.34 0.62 -4.84
CA ASP A 105 14.97 -0.46 -5.60
C ASP A 105 15.64 -1.47 -4.66
N GLU A 106 16.27 -1.01 -3.57
CA GLU A 106 16.88 -1.86 -2.55
C GLU A 106 15.86 -2.77 -1.85
N LEU A 107 14.67 -2.25 -1.54
CA LEU A 107 13.59 -3.03 -0.92
C LEU A 107 13.12 -4.13 -1.85
N TRP A 108 12.83 -3.81 -3.11
CA TRP A 108 12.34 -4.80 -4.07
C TRP A 108 13.42 -5.83 -4.46
N ALA A 109 14.69 -5.43 -4.47
CA ALA A 109 15.81 -6.35 -4.62
C ALA A 109 15.88 -7.36 -3.45
N GLU A 110 15.65 -6.89 -2.22
CA GLU A 110 15.63 -7.75 -1.03
C GLU A 110 14.43 -8.71 -1.02
N VAL A 111 13.23 -8.22 -1.36
CA VAL A 111 12.03 -9.06 -1.54
C VAL A 111 12.31 -10.19 -2.52
N ASN A 112 12.83 -9.85 -3.71
CA ASN A 112 13.10 -10.86 -4.73
C ASN A 112 14.24 -11.80 -4.37
N ARG A 113 15.26 -11.35 -3.63
CA ARG A 113 16.30 -12.23 -3.09
C ARG A 113 15.70 -13.32 -2.20
N GLN A 114 14.77 -12.96 -1.31
CA GLN A 114 14.11 -13.93 -0.43
C GLN A 114 13.16 -14.86 -1.20
N ARG A 115 12.36 -14.31 -2.12
CA ARG A 115 11.43 -15.10 -2.94
C ARG A 115 12.15 -16.11 -3.83
N THR A 116 13.30 -15.73 -4.40
CA THR A 116 14.16 -16.65 -5.16
C THR A 116 14.77 -17.73 -4.28
N ALA A 117 15.19 -17.40 -3.05
CA ALA A 117 15.69 -18.40 -2.11
C ALA A 117 14.60 -19.39 -1.65
N LEU A 118 13.34 -18.94 -1.57
CA LEU A 118 12.18 -19.74 -1.18
C LEU A 118 11.52 -20.47 -2.36
N GLY A 119 11.85 -20.10 -3.61
CA GLY A 119 11.22 -20.63 -4.81
C GLY A 119 9.78 -20.16 -5.03
N THR A 120 9.39 -19.01 -4.45
CA THR A 120 8.03 -18.44 -4.56
C THR A 120 7.85 -17.53 -5.78
N GLY A 121 8.91 -17.32 -6.57
CA GLY A 121 8.89 -16.58 -7.84
C GLY A 121 9.08 -15.07 -7.66
N GLU A 122 9.81 -14.44 -8.57
CA GLU A 122 10.10 -12.99 -8.52
C GLU A 122 8.87 -12.16 -8.89
N VAL A 123 8.73 -11.00 -8.23
CA VAL A 123 7.71 -9.99 -8.53
C VAL A 123 8.39 -8.69 -8.98
N ARG A 124 7.65 -7.83 -9.69
CA ARG A 124 8.14 -6.51 -10.07
C ARG A 124 7.49 -5.45 -9.21
N GLY A 125 8.29 -4.54 -8.66
CA GLY A 125 7.79 -3.40 -7.90
C GLY A 125 6.98 -2.42 -8.76
N ASP A 126 7.24 -2.29 -10.06
CA ASP A 126 6.57 -1.34 -10.96
C ASP A 126 5.26 -1.86 -11.58
N LEU A 127 4.33 -2.32 -10.74
CA LEU A 127 2.97 -2.69 -11.18
C LEU A 127 2.05 -1.48 -11.35
#